data_AF-A0A521W1W9-F1
#
_entry.id   AF-A0A521W1W9-F1
#
_cell.length_a   1.000
_cell.length_b   1.000
_cell.length_c   1.000
_cell.angle_alpha   90.00
_cell.angle_beta   90.00
_cell.angle_gamma   90.00
#
_symmetry.space_group_name_H-M   'P 1'
#
loop_
_entity.id
_entity.type
_entity.pdbx_description
1 polymer ?
#
loop_
_entity_poly.entity_id
_entity_poly.type
_entity_poly.pdbx_seq_one_letter_code
_entity_poly.pdbx_strand_id
1 'polypeptide(L)' 'MTPFPWAEAIGFGLGVLRLPPAAFWRMTPRELAFAIAAVRGPQPGACSRATLSALMTQFPDTPRQAEDAPHG' A
#
# COMPACT_ATOMS: atom_id res chain seq x y z
N MET A 1 5.62 -1.61 12.05
CA MET A 1 5.84 -1.29 10.62
C MET A 1 6.35 -2.54 9.95
N THR A 2 5.68 -3.05 8.92
CA THR A 2 6.19 -4.18 8.14
C THR A 2 7.35 -3.71 7.27
N PRO A 3 8.45 -4.47 7.20
CA PRO A 3 9.57 -4.13 6.32
C PRO A 3 9.15 -4.21 4.86
N PHE A 4 9.82 -3.44 4.01
CA PHE A 4 9.64 -3.53 2.56
C PHE A 4 9.93 -4.97 2.08
N PRO A 5 9.08 -5.56 1.21
CA PRO A 5 9.20 -6.96 0.81
C PRO A 5 10.28 -7.16 -0.27
N TRP A 6 11.55 -7.13 0.14
CA TRP A 6 12.69 -7.24 -0.78
C TRP A 6 12.69 -8.51 -1.64
N ALA A 7 12.35 -9.67 -1.06
CA ALA A 7 12.37 -10.94 -1.78
C ALA A 7 11.40 -10.94 -2.97
N GLU A 8 10.20 -10.40 -2.78
CA GLU A 8 9.17 -10.33 -3.81
C GLU A 8 9.54 -9.31 -4.89
N ALA A 9 10.05 -8.15 -4.49
CA ALA A 9 10.51 -7.11 -5.42
C ALA A 9 11.65 -7.60 -6.33
N ILE A 10 12.68 -8.23 -5.73
CA ILE A 10 13.83 -8.77 -6.47
C ILE A 10 13.42 -9.96 -7.33
N GLY A 11 12.60 -10.88 -6.80
CA GLY A 11 12.11 -12.04 -7.54
C GLY A 11 11.28 -11.64 -8.75
N PHE A 12 10.44 -10.61 -8.61
CA PHE A 12 9.67 -10.07 -9.73
C PHE A 12 10.56 -9.34 -10.75
N GLY A 13 11.45 -8.46 -10.29
CA GLY A 13 12.32 -7.65 -11.16
C GLY A 13 13.33 -8.48 -11.95
N LEU A 14 14.05 -9.38 -11.29
CA LEU A 14 15.12 -10.17 -11.93
C LEU A 14 14.60 -11.49 -12.52
N GLY A 15 13.56 -12.08 -11.94
CA GLY A 15 13.02 -13.37 -12.36
C GLY A 15 11.92 -13.25 -13.41
N VAL A 16 10.84 -12.52 -13.09
CA VAL A 16 9.66 -12.42 -13.95
C VAL A 16 9.89 -11.45 -15.10
N LEU A 17 10.30 -10.21 -14.79
CA LEU A 17 10.58 -9.19 -15.81
C LEU A 17 11.92 -9.41 -16.52
N ARG A 18 12.79 -10.25 -15.97
CA ARG A 18 14.15 -10.53 -16.47
C ARG A 18 14.97 -9.26 -16.71
N LEU A 19 14.81 -8.26 -15.84
CA LEU A 19 15.59 -7.03 -15.93
C LEU A 19 17.07 -7.31 -15.65
N PRO A 20 18.00 -6.69 -16.39
CA PRO A 20 19.39 -6.65 -15.99
C PRO A 20 19.49 -6.09 -14.55
N PRO A 21 20.34 -6.65 -13.67
CA PRO A 21 20.43 -6.20 -12.27
C PRO A 21 20.65 -4.69 -12.13
N ALA A 22 21.48 -4.10 -12.99
CA ALA A 22 21.75 -2.67 -12.98
C ALA A 22 20.52 -1.83 -13.36
N ALA A 23 19.63 -2.33 -14.22
CA ALA A 23 18.38 -1.63 -14.57
C ALA A 23 17.39 -1.69 -13.40
N PHE A 24 17.26 -2.85 -12.75
CA PHE A 24 16.43 -3.00 -11.54
C PHE A 24 16.90 -2.06 -10.42
N TRP A 25 18.19 -2.01 -10.11
CA TRP A 25 18.69 -1.16 -9.02
C TRP A 25 18.62 0.35 -9.31
N ARG A 26 18.53 0.75 -10.58
CA ARG A 26 18.32 2.16 -10.96
C ARG A 26 16.85 2.56 -11.00
N MET A 27 15.93 1.60 -11.04
CA MET A 27 14.50 1.91 -11.14
C MET A 27 13.97 2.45 -9.82
N THR A 28 12.99 3.34 -9.91
CA THR A 28 12.29 3.84 -8.73
C THR A 28 11.22 2.83 -8.27
N PRO A 29 10.84 2.84 -6.98
CA PRO A 29 9.73 2.01 -6.49
C PRO A 29 8.40 2.26 -7.24
N ARG A 30 8.18 3.49 -7.74
CA ARG A 30 6.99 3.84 -8.53
C ARG A 30 7.02 3.17 -9.91
N GLU A 31 8.16 3.16 -10.57
CA GLU A 31 8.33 2.43 -11.84
C GLU A 31 8.15 0.93 -11.65
N LEU A 32 8.66 0.38 -10.54
CA LEU A 32 8.45 -1.03 -10.21
C LEU A 32 6.96 -1.34 -9.99
N ALA A 33 6.23 -0.48 -9.29
CA ALA A 33 4.79 -0.64 -9.09
C ALA A 33 4.02 -0.65 -10.43
N PHE A 34 4.37 0.24 -11.36
CA PHE A 34 3.77 0.25 -12.70
C PHE A 34 4.11 -1.02 -13.50
N ALA A 35 5.37 -1.49 -13.44
CA ALA A 35 5.77 -2.72 -14.12
C ALA A 35 5.05 -3.95 -13.57
N ILE A 36 4.81 -4.00 -12.25
CA ILE A 36 4.00 -5.05 -11.61
C ILE A 36 2.55 -5.00 -12.12
N ALA A 37 1.93 -3.82 -12.13
CA ALA A 37 0.56 -3.64 -12.59
C ALA A 37 0.38 -4.01 -14.08
N ALA A 38 1.39 -3.75 -14.92
CA ALA A 38 1.36 -4.12 -16.33
C ALA A 38 1.31 -5.64 -16.56
N VAL A 39 1.94 -6.44 -15.68
CA VAL A 39 2.00 -7.91 -15.81
C VAL A 39 0.86 -8.59 -15.06
N ARG A 40 0.53 -8.12 -13.85
CA ARG A 40 -0.47 -8.75 -12.97
C ARG A 40 -1.88 -8.18 -13.13
N GLY A 41 -2.04 -7.16 -13.96
CA GLY A 41 -3.27 -6.38 -14.05
C GLY A 41 -3.36 -5.31 -12.95
N PRO A 42 -4.38 -4.45 -13.01
CA PRO A 42 -4.55 -3.36 -12.06
C PRO A 42 -4.68 -3.92 -10.65
N GLN A 43 -3.68 -3.63 -9.81
CA GLN A 43 -3.78 -3.91 -8.39
C GLN A 43 -4.82 -2.94 -7.81
N PRO A 44 -5.73 -3.40 -6.93
CA PRO A 44 -6.67 -2.49 -6.28
C PRO A 44 -5.85 -1.39 -5.61
N GLY A 45 -6.01 -0.17 -6.12
CA GLY A 45 -5.24 0.98 -5.66
C GLY A 45 -5.52 1.25 -4.18
N ALA A 46 -4.66 2.04 -3.56
CA ALA A 46 -5.01 2.68 -2.29
C ALA A 46 -6.39 3.36 -2.44
N CYS A 47 -7.21 3.27 -1.39
CA CYS A 47 -8.52 3.89 -1.33
C CYS A 47 -8.46 5.32 -1.91
N SER A 48 -9.34 5.64 -2.86
CA SER A 48 -9.35 6.98 -3.44
C SER A 48 -9.66 8.00 -2.33
N ARG A 49 -9.20 9.25 -2.49
CA ARG A 49 -9.54 10.31 -1.52
C ARG A 49 -11.05 10.46 -1.36
N ALA A 50 -11.82 10.33 -2.44
CA ALA A 50 -13.27 10.40 -2.40
C ALA A 50 -13.89 9.23 -1.61
N THR A 51 -13.38 8.01 -1.83
CA THR A 51 -13.81 6.82 -1.10
C THR A 51 -13.47 6.94 0.39
N LEU A 52 -12.29 7.45 0.72
CA LEU A 52 -11.89 7.70 2.10
C LEU A 52 -12.81 8.74 2.76
N SER A 53 -13.07 9.87 2.10
CA SER A 53 -14.00 10.88 2.61
C SER A 53 -15.40 10.31 2.83
N ALA A 54 -15.91 9.49 1.90
CA ALA A 54 -17.21 8.84 2.04
C ALA A 54 -17.26 7.90 3.26
N LEU A 55 -16.19 7.15 3.50
CA LEU A 55 -16.05 6.28 4.68
C LEU A 55 -16.02 7.10 5.98
N MET A 56 -15.29 8.22 6.02
CA MET A 56 -15.25 9.09 7.19
C MET A 56 -16.63 9.68 7.53
N THR A 57 -17.44 10.01 6.51
CA THR A 57 -18.82 10.47 6.73
C THR A 57 -19.74 9.34 7.23
N GLN A 58 -19.57 8.12 6.73
CA GLN A 58 -20.40 6.96 7.13
C GLN A 58 -20.05 6.45 8.52
N PHE A 59 -18.78 6.53 8.92
CA PHE A 59 -18.27 6.05 10.20
C PHE A 59 -17.58 7.19 10.95
N PRO A 60 -18.33 8.19 11.43
CA PRO A 60 -17.75 9.28 12.20
C PRO A 60 -17.19 8.74 13.52
N ASP A 61 -15.93 9.08 13.84
CA ASP A 61 -15.35 8.77 15.14
C ASP A 61 -16.15 9.49 16.23
N THR A 62 -16.83 8.73 17.08
CA THR A 62 -17.40 9.28 18.32
C THR A 62 -16.30 9.40 19.36
N PRO A 63 -16.31 10.46 20.19
CA PRO A 63 -15.41 10.50 21.34
C PRO A 63 -15.65 9.24 22.18
N ARG A 64 -14.58 8.47 22.39
CA ARG A 64 -14.56 7.32 23.28
C ARG A 64 -15.15 7.76 24.63
N GLN A 65 -16.35 7.30 24.95
CA GLN A 65 -16.98 7.52 26.25
C GLN A 65 -16.13 6.83 27.31
N ALA A 66 -15.21 7.57 27.91
CA ALA A 66 -14.37 7.13 29.01
C ALA A 66 -14.04 8.35 29.89
N GLU A 67 -15.07 8.96 30.44
CA GLU A 67 -14.96 9.82 31.63
C GLU A 67 -16.26 9.85 32.47
N ASP A 68 -17.28 9.04 32.14
CA ASP A 68 -18.57 8.99 32.87
C ASP A 68 -18.76 7.71 33.70
N ALA A 69 -17.78 7.38 34.55
CA ALA A 69 -18.04 6.53 35.70
C ALA A 69 -17.14 6.95 36.87
N PRO A 70 -17.68 7.58 37.93
CA PRO A 70 -16.91 7.76 39.16
C PRO A 70 -16.68 6.37 39.76
N HIS A 71 -15.42 5.96 39.85
CA HIS A 71 -15.02 4.94 40.82
C HIS A 71 -15.13 5.60 42.19
N GLY A 72 -16.10 5.13 42.96
CA GLY A 72 -16.45 5.64 44.30
C GLY A 72 -15.36 5.45 45.34
#